data_AF-K2PU89-F1
#
_entry.id   AF-K2PU89-F1
#
_cell.length_a   1.000
_cell.length_b   1.000
_cell.length_c   1.000
_cell.angle_alpha   90.00
_cell.angle_beta   90.00
_cell.angle_gamma   90.00
#
_symmetry.space_group_name_H-M   'P 1'
#
loop_
_entity.id
_entity.type
_entity.pdbx_description
1 polymer ?
#
loop_
_entity_poly.entity_id
_entity_poly.type
_entity_poly.pdbx_seq_one_letter_code
_entity_poly.pdbx_strand_id
1 'polypeptide(L)'
;MEKLAPFKIRPGIYNIPNYGRVVATKPLENNVMVKLYRNRAFPFIELQEGGVDLLKKEKLKENEVAGLIIKSQNAKEVDLLLQVKSNKTLQSIAETKKSSFLD
;
A
#
# COMPACT_ATOMS: atom_id res chain seq x y z
N MET A 1 15.55 7.88 17.19
CA MET A 1 14.79 7.81 15.92
C MET A 1 13.55 6.97 16.16
N GLU A 2 12.36 7.58 16.23
CA GLU A 2 11.12 6.80 16.17
C GLU A 2 11.07 6.05 14.84
N LYS A 3 10.90 4.73 14.90
CA LYS A 3 10.64 3.95 13.69
C LYS A 3 9.26 4.35 13.19
N LEU A 4 9.20 5.08 12.09
CA LEU A 4 7.93 5.38 11.42
C LEU A 4 7.21 4.06 11.11
N ALA A 5 5.92 3.99 11.45
CA ALA A 5 5.12 2.81 11.19
C ALA A 5 5.10 2.51 9.69
N PRO A 6 5.26 1.25 9.26
CA PRO A 6 5.39 0.92 7.84
C PRO A 6 4.08 1.09 7.05
N PHE A 7 2.95 0.92 7.72
CA PHE A 7 1.63 1.09 7.15
C PHE A 7 0.72 1.76 8.18
N LYS A 8 -0.23 2.55 7.71
CA LYS A 8 -1.33 3.09 8.51
C LYS A 8 -2.56 2.26 8.24
N ILE A 9 -3.02 1.54 9.25
CA ILE A 9 -4.21 0.69 9.17
C ILE A 9 -5.31 1.33 10.02
N ARG A 10 -6.53 1.45 9.49
CA ARG A 10 -7.66 1.91 10.30
C ARG A 10 -7.91 0.88 11.42
N PRO A 11 -8.05 1.30 12.68
CA PRO A 11 -8.31 0.36 13.77
C PRO A 11 -9.69 -0.27 13.61
N GLY A 12 -9.79 -1.57 13.86
CA GLY A 12 -11.04 -2.31 13.75
C GLY A 12 -10.86 -3.83 13.76
N ILE A 13 -11.98 -4.56 13.68
CA ILE A 13 -12.01 -6.01 13.45
C ILE A 13 -12.61 -6.23 12.07
N TYR A 14 -11.86 -6.89 11.20
CA TYR A 14 -12.21 -7.07 9.79
C TYR A 14 -12.33 -8.54 9.45
N ASN A 15 -13.40 -8.92 8.74
CA ASN A 15 -13.53 -10.23 8.11
C ASN A 15 -13.24 -10.06 6.62
N ILE A 16 -12.08 -10.51 6.18
CA ILE A 16 -11.58 -10.26 4.83
C ILE A 16 -11.79 -11.53 3.99
N PRO A 17 -12.50 -11.44 2.86
CA PRO A 17 -12.70 -12.58 1.95
C PRO A 17 -11.36 -13.23 1.57
N ASN A 18 -11.30 -14.56 1.60
CA ASN A 18 -10.11 -15.37 1.27
C ASN A 18 -8.85 -15.05 2.09
N TYR A 19 -9.00 -14.43 3.27
CA TYR A 19 -7.90 -14.16 4.20
C TYR A 19 -8.26 -14.54 5.64
N GLY A 20 -9.47 -14.20 6.08
CA GLY A 20 -9.97 -14.48 7.43
C GLY A 20 -10.14 -13.24 8.30
N ARG A 21 -10.20 -13.46 9.62
CA ARG A 21 -10.43 -12.40 10.61
C ARG A 21 -9.12 -11.71 11.00
N VAL A 22 -9.11 -10.38 10.97
CA VAL A 22 -7.98 -9.53 11.37
C VAL A 22 -8.41 -8.56 12.45
N VAL A 23 -7.61 -8.42 13.50
CA VAL A 23 -7.81 -7.47 14.60
C VAL A 23 -6.76 -6.36 14.48
N ALA A 24 -7.10 -5.28 13.79
CA ALA A 24 -6.21 -4.14 13.52
C ALA A 24 -6.21 -3.09 14.64
N THR A 25 -6.83 -3.37 15.78
CA THR A 25 -6.72 -2.55 17.00
C THR A 25 -5.41 -2.81 17.76
N LYS A 26 -4.63 -3.81 17.33
CA LYS A 26 -3.34 -4.19 17.90
C LYS A 26 -2.24 -4.08 16.82
N PRO A 27 -0.97 -3.93 17.20
CA PRO A 27 0.14 -4.04 16.27
C PRO A 27 0.10 -5.38 15.53
N LEU A 28 0.25 -5.34 14.21
CA LEU A 28 0.34 -6.51 13.34
C LEU A 28 1.81 -6.78 12.99
N GLU A 29 2.13 -8.00 12.60
CA GLU A 29 3.45 -8.31 12.05
C GLU A 29 3.62 -7.71 10.64
N ASN A 30 4.85 -7.40 10.25
CA ASN A 30 5.16 -6.77 8.96
C ASN A 30 4.64 -7.59 7.75
N ASN A 31 4.81 -8.91 7.79
CA ASN A 31 4.31 -9.84 6.77
C ASN A 31 2.79 -9.77 6.61
N VAL A 32 2.05 -9.65 7.72
CA VAL A 32 0.60 -9.50 7.76
C VAL A 32 0.22 -8.18 7.13
N MET A 33 0.87 -7.07 7.53
CA MET A 33 0.59 -5.75 6.95
C MET A 33 0.82 -5.72 5.44
N VAL A 34 1.92 -6.31 4.95
CA VAL A 34 2.22 -6.40 3.50
C VAL A 34 1.15 -7.21 2.76
N LYS A 35 0.73 -8.36 3.30
CA LYS A 35 -0.34 -9.17 2.69
C LYS A 35 -1.67 -8.41 2.64
N LEU A 36 -2.00 -7.69 3.71
CA LEU A 36 -3.21 -6.87 3.79
C LEU A 36 -3.18 -5.70 2.79
N TYR A 37 -2.02 -5.05 2.66
CA TYR A 37 -1.83 -3.96 1.71
C TYR A 37 -2.11 -4.39 0.27
N ARG A 38 -1.54 -5.55 -0.10
CA ARG A 38 -1.71 -6.19 -1.42
C ARG A 38 -3.11 -6.76 -1.64
N ASN A 39 -3.91 -6.97 -0.59
CA ASN A 39 -5.26 -7.50 -0.72
C ASN A 39 -6.23 -6.42 -1.21
N ARG A 40 -6.85 -6.64 -2.36
CA ARG A 40 -7.84 -5.71 -2.93
C ARG A 40 -9.10 -5.59 -2.07
N ALA A 41 -9.48 -6.65 -1.36
CA ALA A 41 -10.65 -6.64 -0.47
C ALA A 41 -10.42 -5.86 0.84
N PHE A 42 -9.20 -5.37 1.08
CA PHE A 42 -8.86 -4.60 2.27
C PHE A 42 -8.39 -3.18 1.92
N PRO A 43 -9.32 -2.21 1.79
CA PRO A 43 -8.98 -0.83 1.47
C PRO A 43 -8.54 -0.02 2.69
N PHE A 44 -8.62 -0.55 3.92
CA PHE A 44 -8.40 0.22 5.14
C PHE A 44 -6.93 0.35 5.56
N ILE A 45 -6.01 0.36 4.59
CA ILE A 45 -4.56 0.39 4.79
C ILE A 45 -3.90 1.31 3.77
N GLU A 46 -2.95 2.10 4.25
CA GLU A 46 -2.19 3.08 3.49
C GLU A 46 -0.69 2.86 3.70
N LEU A 47 0.09 2.91 2.62
CA LEU A 47 1.55 2.82 2.69
C LEU A 47 2.16 4.06 3.36
N GLN A 48 3.13 3.85 4.25
CA GLN A 48 3.94 4.90 4.85
C GLN A 48 5.41 4.71 4.47
N GLU A 49 6.26 5.70 4.77
CA GLU A 49 7.68 5.71 4.39
C GLU A 49 8.43 4.44 4.85
N GLY A 50 8.17 3.96 6.07
CA GLY A 50 8.77 2.73 6.58
C GLY A 50 8.34 1.44 5.86
N GLY A 51 7.26 1.48 5.09
CA GLY A 51 6.74 0.33 4.34
C GLY A 51 7.38 0.16 2.97
N VAL A 52 8.04 1.19 2.43
CA VAL A 52 8.69 1.16 1.12
C VAL A 52 9.74 0.05 1.06
N ASP A 53 10.59 -0.05 2.08
CA ASP A 53 11.64 -1.09 2.15
C ASP A 53 11.07 -2.49 2.32
N LEU A 54 9.92 -2.62 2.98
CA LEU A 54 9.22 -3.90 3.08
C LEU A 54 8.69 -4.33 1.71
N LEU A 55 8.06 -3.41 0.96
CA LEU A 55 7.54 -3.71 -0.37
C LEU A 55 8.66 -3.98 -1.40
N LYS A 56 9.82 -3.34 -1.28
CA LYS A 56 11.00 -3.65 -2.13
C LYS A 56 11.45 -5.10 -1.96
N LYS A 57 11.41 -5.65 -0.74
CA LYS A 57 11.78 -7.04 -0.45
C LYS A 57 10.84 -8.06 -1.10
N GLU A 58 9.59 -7.69 -1.35
CA GLU A 58 8.59 -8.55 -2.01
C GLU A 58 8.84 -8.71 -3.51
N LYS A 59 9.72 -7.90 -4.13
CA LYS A 59 10.07 -7.97 -5.55
C LYS A 59 8.83 -7.94 -6.47
N LEU A 60 7.91 -7.02 -6.20
CA LEU A 60 6.65 -6.90 -6.92
C LEU A 60 6.84 -6.75 -8.44
N LYS A 61 5.96 -7.41 -9.20
CA LYS A 61 5.86 -7.23 -10.64
C LYS A 61 5.27 -5.87 -10.99
N GLU A 62 5.53 -5.40 -12.20
CA GLU A 62 5.05 -4.09 -12.66
C GLU A 62 3.52 -3.96 -12.55
N ASN A 63 2.77 -4.99 -12.98
CA ASN A 63 1.32 -5.02 -12.91
C ASN A 63 0.78 -4.99 -11.46
N GLU A 64 1.53 -5.53 -10.49
CA GLU A 64 1.17 -5.45 -9.08
C GLU A 64 1.33 -4.04 -8.54
N VAL A 65 2.45 -3.38 -8.86
CA VAL A 65 2.70 -1.98 -8.46
C VAL A 65 1.69 -1.05 -9.13
N ALA A 66 1.39 -1.24 -10.42
CA ALA A 66 0.35 -0.51 -11.12
C ALA A 66 -1.02 -0.65 -10.43
N GLY A 67 -1.39 -1.88 -10.04
CA GLY A 67 -2.63 -2.14 -9.30
C GLY A 67 -2.67 -1.46 -7.93
N LEU A 68 -1.53 -1.36 -7.24
CA LEU A 68 -1.41 -0.63 -5.98
C LEU A 68 -1.55 0.88 -6.18
N ILE A 69 -0.92 1.44 -7.22
CA ILE A 69 -1.04 2.87 -7.58
C ILE A 69 -2.51 3.23 -7.84
N ILE A 70 -3.22 2.41 -8.61
CA ILE A 70 -4.64 2.64 -8.91
C ILE A 70 -5.50 2.62 -7.64
N LYS A 71 -5.16 1.75 -6.67
CA LYS A 71 -5.84 1.64 -5.37
C LYS A 71 -5.48 2.77 -4.40
N SER A 72 -4.36 3.46 -4.59
CA SER A 72 -3.87 4.49 -3.67
C SER A 72 -4.93 5.54 -3.37
N GLN A 73 -4.93 6.00 -2.11
CA GLN A 73 -5.95 6.94 -1.61
C GLN A 73 -5.52 8.40 -1.67
N ASN A 74 -4.23 8.65 -1.88
CA ASN A 74 -3.69 10.00 -1.98
C ASN A 74 -2.40 10.03 -2.82
N ALA A 75 -2.00 11.24 -3.21
CA ALA A 75 -0.81 11.46 -4.04
C ALA A 75 0.49 11.03 -3.34
N LYS A 76 0.59 11.21 -2.01
CA LYS A 76 1.78 10.83 -1.23
C LYS A 76 2.05 9.32 -1.33
N GLU A 77 1.00 8.51 -1.21
CA GLU A 77 1.10 7.05 -1.34
C GLU A 77 1.57 6.64 -2.75
N VAL A 78 1.08 7.31 -3.80
CA VAL A 78 1.52 7.08 -5.18
C VAL A 78 3.03 7.34 -5.31
N ASP A 79 3.53 8.42 -4.71
CA ASP A 79 4.97 8.73 -4.70
C ASP A 79 5.80 7.66 -3.99
N LEU A 80 5.31 7.14 -2.86
CA LEU A 80 5.99 6.05 -2.14
C LEU A 80 6.04 4.77 -2.98
N LEU A 81 4.98 4.44 -3.72
CA LEU A 81 4.96 3.28 -4.61
C LEU A 81 5.94 3.39 -5.77
N LEU A 82 6.15 4.59 -6.31
CA LEU A 82 7.19 4.83 -7.32
C LEU A 82 8.60 4.62 -6.76
N GLN A 83 8.82 4.83 -5.46
CA GLN A 83 10.10 4.50 -4.83
C GLN A 83 10.32 2.98 -4.68
N VAL A 84 9.25 2.19 -4.60
CA VAL A 84 9.34 0.72 -4.61
C VAL A 84 9.80 0.24 -5.97
N LYS A 85 9.20 0.75 -7.04
CA LYS A 85 9.56 0.47 -8.43
C LYS A 85 9.09 1.60 -9.34
N SER A 86 9.97 2.07 -10.22
CA SER A 86 9.65 3.11 -11.19
C SER A 86 10.11 2.71 -12.59
N ASN A 87 9.28 3.02 -13.58
CA ASN A 87 9.60 3.01 -15.00
C ASN A 87 8.61 3.93 -15.73
N LYS A 88 8.79 4.13 -17.03
CA LYS A 88 7.94 5.04 -17.84
C LYS A 88 6.46 4.70 -17.72
N THR A 89 6.10 3.43 -17.80
CA THR A 89 4.70 2.97 -17.68
C THR A 89 4.10 3.34 -16.32
N LEU A 90 4.81 3.02 -15.23
CA LEU A 90 4.33 3.31 -13.87
C LEU A 90 4.25 4.81 -13.60
N GLN A 91 5.16 5.61 -14.18
CA GLN A 91 5.12 7.06 -14.08
C GLN A 91 3.85 7.63 -14.74
N SER A 92 3.51 7.20 -15.96
CA SER A 92 2.28 7.65 -16.64
C SER A 92 1.01 7.27 -15.89
N ILE A 93 0.95 6.06 -15.31
CA ILE A 93 -0.17 5.62 -14.47
C ILE A 93 -0.25 6.47 -13.20
N ALA A 94 0.90 6.75 -12.57
CA ALA A 94 0.97 7.57 -11.36
C ALA A 94 0.53 9.01 -11.62
N GLU A 95 0.94 9.64 -12.72
CA GLU A 95 0.50 10.98 -13.12
C GLU A 95 -1.01 11.03 -13.29
N THR A 96 -1.58 10.09 -14.06
CA THR A 96 -3.04 9.98 -14.26
C THR A 96 -3.77 9.84 -12.93
N LYS A 97 -3.27 8.97 -12.04
CA LYS A 97 -3.87 8.76 -10.72
C LYS A 97 -3.77 10.01 -9.86
N LYS A 98 -2.64 10.71 -9.86
CA LYS A 98 -2.46 11.94 -9.08
C LYS A 98 -3.42 13.04 -9.51
N SER A 99 -3.66 13.20 -10.81
CA SER A 99 -4.65 14.16 -11.31
C SER A 99 -6.05 13.89 -10.77
N SER A 100 -6.45 12.62 -10.64
CA SER A 100 -7.76 12.25 -10.07
C SER A 100 -7.98 12.62 -8.60
N PHE A 101 -6.96 13.14 -7.89
CA PHE A 101 -7.10 13.68 -6.54
C PHE A 101 -7.23 15.21 -6.49
N LEU A 102 -6.99 15.88 -7.62
CA LEU A 102 -7.06 17.34 -7.74
C LEU A 102 -8.41 17.80 -8.30
N ASP A 103 -9.13 16.89 -8.96
CA ASP A 103 -10.52 17.05 -9.42
C ASP A 103 -11.53 16.76 -8.30
#